data_AF-A0AAV4IF56-F1
#
_entry.id   AF-A0AAV4IF56-F1
#
_cell.length_a   1.000
_cell.length_b   1.000
_cell.length_c   1.000
_cell.angle_alpha   90.00
_cell.angle_beta   90.00
_cell.angle_gamma   90.00
#
_symmetry.space_group_name_H-M   'P 1'
#
loop_
_entity.id
_entity.type
_entity.pdbx_description
1 polymer ?
#
loop_
_entity_poly.entity_id
_entity_poly.type
_entity_poly.pdbx_seq_one_letter_code
_entity_poly.pdbx_strand_id
1 'polypeptide(L)'
;MPADLFNGRQHAGDFDFRRKGQLVVTRLFVKKAVIALSTFHKSLLQETQGRYELKQKPLVVIDYVRYMSGVDHSDQLISFFPMRKKSTKWWKKPYFHLLTLVSIQTSLTLNIHRKQHGRTVTNLAAVVKDLTISLGDKDTSHDAERDNVNLPLARVRERYFMKLCPPKNDGGKSRRHCKVCKDKAKKACVSAQEKRSKRQLSNFWCLVCNVGLCELH
;
A
#
# COMPACT_ATOMS: atom_id res chain seq x y z
N MET A 1 -38.27 4.40 22.60
CA MET A 1 -39.09 4.35 21.36
C MET A 1 -40.52 3.96 21.74
N PRO A 2 -41.56 4.46 21.06
CA PRO A 2 -42.94 4.08 21.36
C PRO A 2 -43.14 2.57 21.13
N ALA A 3 -43.69 1.87 22.13
CA ALA A 3 -43.88 0.41 22.10
C ALA A 3 -44.83 -0.02 20.96
N ASP A 4 -45.78 0.86 20.62
CA ASP A 4 -46.78 0.65 19.58
C ASP A 4 -46.15 0.48 18.19
N LEU A 5 -44.95 1.02 17.97
CA LEU A 5 -44.20 0.85 16.72
C LEU A 5 -43.61 -0.57 16.58
N PHE A 6 -43.79 -1.46 17.55
CA PHE A 6 -43.32 -2.85 17.50
C PHE A 6 -44.46 -3.86 17.57
N ASN A 7 -45.68 -3.40 17.88
CA ASN A 7 -46.85 -4.25 18.07
C ASN A 7 -47.58 -4.49 16.74
N GLY A 8 -47.98 -5.75 16.48
CA GLY A 8 -48.81 -6.15 15.32
C GLY A 8 -48.14 -7.17 14.38
N ARG A 9 -48.97 -8.02 13.75
CA ARG A 9 -48.55 -8.90 12.63
C ARG A 9 -48.18 -8.02 11.44
N GLN A 10 -47.02 -8.29 10.85
CA GLN A 10 -46.43 -7.44 9.81
C GLN A 10 -46.22 -8.23 8.53
N HIS A 11 -46.57 -7.61 7.41
CA HIS A 11 -46.36 -8.11 6.07
C HIS A 11 -45.12 -7.45 5.44
N ALA A 12 -44.50 -8.15 4.50
CA ALA A 12 -43.38 -7.59 3.74
C ALA A 12 -43.88 -6.39 2.92
N GLY A 13 -43.26 -5.23 3.13
CA GLY A 13 -43.67 -3.95 2.54
C GLY A 13 -44.33 -3.00 3.55
N ASP A 14 -44.69 -3.46 4.75
CA ASP A 14 -45.34 -2.60 5.74
C ASP A 14 -44.44 -1.43 6.14
N PHE A 15 -44.98 -0.22 5.98
CA PHE A 15 -44.32 1.03 6.35
C PHE A 15 -45.12 1.72 7.45
N ASP A 16 -44.45 2.08 8.55
CA ASP A 16 -45.04 2.84 9.65
C ASP A 16 -44.09 3.95 10.09
N PHE A 17 -44.63 5.04 10.63
CA PHE A 17 -43.82 6.16 11.12
C PHE A 17 -44.42 6.86 12.33
N ARG A 18 -43.55 7.44 13.18
CA ARG A 18 -43.96 8.31 14.29
C ARG A 18 -43.13 9.59 14.25
N ARG A 19 -43.75 10.71 14.57
CA ARG A 19 -43.08 12.02 14.58
C ARG A 19 -43.26 12.71 15.92
N LYS A 20 -42.17 13.25 16.48
CA LYS A 20 -42.18 14.13 17.64
C LYS A 20 -41.36 15.38 17.31
N GLY A 21 -42.03 16.50 17.06
CA GLY A 21 -41.38 17.74 16.63
C GLY A 21 -40.70 17.59 15.27
N GLN A 22 -39.38 17.74 15.23
CA GLN A 22 -38.56 17.52 14.03
C GLN A 22 -38.06 16.07 13.88
N LEU A 23 -38.14 15.26 14.95
CA LEU A 23 -37.69 13.88 14.92
C LEU A 23 -38.76 12.99 14.28
N VAL A 24 -38.38 12.24 13.26
CA VAL A 24 -39.19 11.24 12.58
C VAL A 24 -38.53 9.88 12.74
N VAL A 25 -39.32 8.90 13.20
CA VAL A 25 -38.96 7.49 13.22
C VAL A 25 -39.71 6.82 12.09
N THR A 26 -39.02 6.11 11.21
CA THR A 26 -39.62 5.29 10.16
C THR A 26 -39.29 3.84 10.39
N ARG A 27 -40.27 2.95 10.25
CA ARG A 27 -40.12 1.51 10.25
C ARG A 27 -40.56 0.97 8.90
N LEU A 28 -39.70 0.20 8.25
CA LEU A 28 -40.03 -0.56 7.05
C LEU A 28 -39.83 -2.05 7.35
N PHE A 29 -40.87 -2.87 7.16
CA PHE A 29 -40.76 -4.31 7.29
C PHE A 29 -40.45 -4.94 5.93
N VAL A 30 -39.30 -5.62 5.83
CA VAL A 30 -38.96 -6.43 4.64
C VAL A 30 -38.96 -7.90 5.07
N LYS A 31 -37.79 -8.54 5.18
CA LYS A 31 -37.63 -9.82 5.90
C LYS A 31 -37.41 -9.61 7.40
N LYS A 32 -36.89 -8.44 7.75
CA LYS A 32 -36.65 -7.94 9.10
C LYS A 32 -37.06 -6.48 9.13
N ALA A 33 -37.47 -5.99 10.31
CA ALA A 33 -37.79 -4.59 10.50
C ALA A 33 -36.51 -3.73 10.37
N VAL A 34 -36.54 -2.74 9.49
CA VAL A 34 -35.54 -1.68 9.38
C VAL A 34 -36.14 -0.44 10.03
N ILE A 35 -35.49 0.04 11.08
CA ILE A 35 -35.92 1.24 11.81
C ILE A 35 -34.86 2.31 11.59
N ALA A 36 -35.30 3.47 11.11
CA ALA A 36 -34.46 4.63 10.91
C ALA A 36 -35.00 5.83 11.67
N LEU A 37 -34.09 6.62 12.21
CA LEU A 37 -34.35 7.87 12.91
C LEU A 37 -33.76 9.02 12.10
N SER A 38 -34.53 10.08 11.90
CA SER A 38 -34.03 11.28 11.26
C SER A 38 -34.69 12.55 11.81
N THR A 39 -33.93 13.64 11.82
CA THR A 39 -34.42 14.99 12.12
C THR A 39 -34.74 15.81 10.87
N PHE A 40 -34.39 15.30 9.68
CA PHE A 40 -34.46 16.06 8.42
C PHE A 40 -35.49 15.48 7.44
N HIS A 41 -35.56 14.16 7.33
CA HIS A 41 -36.37 13.51 6.30
C HIS A 41 -37.86 13.53 6.65
N LYS A 42 -38.70 13.72 5.62
CA LYS A 42 -40.15 13.47 5.71
C LYS A 42 -40.41 11.95 5.66
N SER A 43 -41.55 11.51 6.22
CA SER A 43 -42.00 10.12 6.21
C SER A 43 -42.61 9.71 4.86
N LEU A 44 -41.85 9.91 3.78
CA LEU A 44 -42.26 9.58 2.41
C LEU A 44 -41.53 8.33 1.92
N LEU A 45 -42.25 7.51 1.17
CA LEU A 45 -41.70 6.43 0.36
C LEU A 45 -41.33 6.97 -1.01
N GLN A 46 -40.18 6.55 -1.51
CA GLN A 46 -39.73 6.83 -2.87
C GLN A 46 -39.45 5.52 -3.59
N GLU A 47 -39.85 5.45 -4.85
CA GLU A 47 -39.51 4.34 -5.72
C GLU A 47 -38.03 4.40 -6.10
N THR A 48 -37.34 3.28 -5.88
CA THR A 48 -35.95 3.09 -6.24
C THR A 48 -35.86 1.86 -7.13
N GLN A 49 -35.04 1.92 -8.19
CA GLN A 49 -34.71 0.73 -8.96
C GLN A 49 -33.91 -0.25 -8.09
N GLY A 50 -34.52 -1.41 -7.83
CA GLY A 50 -33.80 -2.59 -7.35
C GLY A 50 -33.12 -3.31 -8.50
N ARG A 51 -32.40 -4.39 -8.17
CA ARG A 51 -31.66 -5.19 -9.17
C ARG A 51 -32.55 -5.86 -10.22
N TYR A 52 -33.81 -6.14 -9.88
CA TYR A 52 -34.76 -6.84 -10.75
C TYR A 52 -36.16 -6.20 -10.78
N GLU A 53 -36.47 -5.30 -9.85
CA GLU A 53 -37.81 -4.74 -9.67
C GLU A 53 -37.74 -3.34 -9.03
N LEU A 54 -38.75 -2.51 -9.28
CA LEU A 54 -38.94 -1.25 -8.56
C LEU A 54 -39.33 -1.54 -7.12
N LYS A 55 -38.67 -0.87 -6.16
CA LYS A 55 -38.92 -1.03 -4.73
C LYS A 55 -39.22 0.32 -4.11
N GLN A 56 -40.27 0.38 -3.30
CA GLN A 56 -40.55 1.53 -2.46
C GLN A 56 -39.71 1.46 -1.20
N LYS A 57 -38.96 2.54 -0.92
CA LYS A 57 -38.13 2.67 0.28
C LYS A 57 -38.33 4.05 0.92
N PRO A 58 -38.25 4.17 2.25
CA PRO A 58 -38.24 5.47 2.90
C PRO A 58 -37.05 6.30 2.44
N LEU A 59 -37.26 7.61 2.22
CA LEU A 59 -36.20 8.54 1.84
C LEU A 59 -34.98 8.44 2.76
N VAL A 60 -35.21 8.37 4.07
CA VAL A 60 -34.15 8.22 5.08
C VAL A 60 -33.29 6.97 4.85
N VAL A 61 -33.88 5.86 4.39
CA VAL A 61 -33.12 4.63 4.12
C VAL A 61 -32.30 4.76 2.84
N ILE A 62 -32.85 5.43 1.82
CA ILE A 62 -32.15 5.69 0.56
C ILE A 62 -30.92 6.57 0.81
N ASP A 63 -31.11 7.70 1.49
CA ASP A 63 -30.04 8.63 1.81
C ASP A 63 -29.04 7.99 2.77
N TYR A 64 -29.50 7.22 3.76
CA TYR A 64 -28.60 6.46 4.62
C TYR A 64 -27.68 5.55 3.80
N VAL A 65 -28.21 4.71 2.90
CA VAL A 65 -27.40 3.84 2.05
C VAL A 65 -26.44 4.63 1.15
N ARG A 66 -26.90 5.76 0.61
CA ARG A 66 -26.10 6.62 -0.26
C ARG A 66 -24.89 7.24 0.45
N TYR A 67 -25.06 7.68 1.70
CA TYR A 67 -24.02 8.40 2.44
C TYR A 67 -23.22 7.51 3.40
N MET A 68 -23.75 6.37 3.81
CA MET A 68 -23.06 5.44 4.71
C MET A 68 -21.84 4.77 4.11
N SER A 69 -21.84 4.53 2.79
CA SER A 69 -20.75 3.76 2.17
C SER A 69 -19.39 4.47 2.21
N GLY A 70 -19.34 5.76 2.56
CA GLY A 70 -18.09 6.51 2.66
C GLY A 70 -17.07 5.90 3.62
N VAL A 71 -17.52 5.41 4.78
CA VAL A 71 -16.64 4.77 5.77
C VAL A 71 -16.13 3.42 5.24
N ASP A 72 -17.03 2.59 4.73
CA ASP A 72 -16.69 1.28 4.17
C ASP A 72 -15.72 1.41 2.98
N HIS A 73 -15.91 2.41 2.11
CA HIS A 73 -15.00 2.68 1.01
C HIS A 73 -13.61 3.11 1.49
N SER A 74 -13.54 3.96 2.52
CA SER A 74 -12.26 4.34 3.13
C SER A 74 -11.55 3.12 3.70
N ASP A 75 -12.25 2.28 4.45
CA ASP A 75 -11.70 1.05 5.03
C ASP A 75 -11.25 0.04 3.97
N GLN A 76 -12.00 -0.03 2.86
CA GLN A 76 -11.63 -0.84 1.70
C GLN A 76 -10.34 -0.33 1.05
N LEU A 77 -10.19 0.98 0.86
CA LEU A 77 -8.98 1.61 0.30
C LEU A 77 -7.75 1.35 1.19
N ILE A 78 -7.89 1.47 2.52
CA ILE A 78 -6.83 1.14 3.47
C ILE A 78 -6.42 -0.33 3.37
N SER A 79 -7.40 -1.21 3.15
CA SER A 79 -7.18 -2.65 3.03
C SER A 79 -6.43 -3.04 1.74
N PHE A 80 -6.60 -2.28 0.65
CA PHE A 80 -5.84 -2.48 -0.59
C PHE A 80 -4.38 -2.04 -0.51
N PHE A 81 -4.04 -1.10 0.39
CA PHE A 81 -2.67 -0.61 0.55
C PHE A 81 -2.16 -0.73 2.00
N PRO A 82 -2.07 -1.95 2.57
CA PRO A 82 -1.68 -2.10 3.96
C PRO A 82 -0.17 -1.89 4.13
N MET A 83 0.26 -0.74 4.65
CA MET A 83 1.63 -0.56 5.15
C MET A 83 1.87 -1.25 6.51
N ARG A 84 1.24 -2.40 6.74
CA ARG A 84 1.34 -3.12 8.01
C ARG A 84 2.64 -3.91 8.06
N LYS A 85 3.53 -3.55 8.99
CA LYS A 85 4.72 -4.34 9.32
C LYS A 85 4.45 -5.15 10.60
N LYS A 86 4.85 -6.43 10.61
CA LYS A 86 4.83 -7.25 11.83
C LYS A 86 5.72 -6.56 12.88
N SER A 87 5.15 -6.23 14.04
CA SER A 87 5.92 -5.65 15.14
C SER A 87 5.30 -5.94 16.49
N THR A 88 6.16 -6.12 17.49
CA THR A 88 5.80 -6.29 18.90
C THR A 88 5.45 -4.98 19.59
N LYS A 89 5.90 -3.83 19.06
CA LYS A 89 5.61 -2.51 19.61
C LYS A 89 4.22 -2.04 19.16
N TRP A 90 3.28 -1.87 20.10
CA TRP A 90 1.88 -1.55 19.81
C TRP A 90 1.71 -0.23 19.04
N TRP A 91 2.48 0.80 19.38
CA TRP A 91 2.39 2.15 18.78
C TRP A 91 2.71 2.18 17.27
N LYS A 92 3.43 1.17 16.76
CA LYS A 92 3.72 1.07 15.33
C LYS A 92 2.46 0.81 14.52
N LYS A 93 1.46 0.13 15.09
CA LYS A 93 0.19 -0.17 14.40
C LYS A 93 -0.58 1.12 14.03
N PRO A 94 -0.92 2.03 14.97
CA PRO A 94 -1.59 3.28 14.62
C PRO A 94 -0.72 4.18 13.75
N TYR A 95 0.61 4.22 13.97
CA TYR A 95 1.52 5.00 13.12
C TYR A 95 1.42 4.63 11.63
N PHE A 96 1.56 3.34 11.30
CA PHE A 96 1.48 2.89 9.91
C PHE A 96 0.06 2.99 9.33
N HIS A 97 -0.95 2.86 10.17
CA HIS A 97 -2.34 3.09 9.77
C HIS A 97 -2.57 4.55 9.37
N LEU A 98 -2.15 5.51 10.19
CA LEU A 98 -2.23 6.93 9.88
C LEU A 98 -1.41 7.29 8.63
N LEU A 99 -0.22 6.73 8.47
CA LEU A 99 0.58 6.95 7.27
C LEU A 99 -0.14 6.48 6.01
N THR A 100 -0.86 5.36 6.10
CA THR A 100 -1.67 4.80 4.99
C THR A 100 -2.84 5.71 4.66
N LEU A 101 -3.57 6.15 5.69
CA LEU A 101 -4.66 7.11 5.55
C LEU A 101 -4.21 8.40 4.88
N VAL A 102 -3.10 9.00 5.34
CA VAL A 102 -2.55 10.24 4.76
C VAL A 102 -2.14 10.03 3.31
N SER A 103 -1.51 8.89 2.98
CA SER A 103 -1.10 8.56 1.61
C SER A 103 -2.31 8.47 0.67
N ILE A 104 -3.37 7.79 1.11
CA ILE A 104 -4.62 7.66 0.35
C ILE A 104 -5.27 9.04 0.18
N GLN A 105 -5.45 9.80 1.26
CA GLN A 105 -6.10 11.10 1.20
C GLN A 105 -5.34 12.10 0.33
N THR A 106 -4.01 12.08 0.38
CA THR A 106 -3.14 12.89 -0.48
C THR A 106 -3.34 12.51 -1.94
N SER A 107 -3.34 11.22 -2.26
CA SER A 107 -3.57 10.75 -3.63
C SER A 107 -4.95 11.14 -4.17
N LEU A 108 -6.00 11.07 -3.33
CA LEU A 108 -7.36 11.46 -3.68
C LEU A 108 -7.42 12.96 -3.99
N THR A 109 -6.88 13.78 -3.10
CA THR A 109 -6.86 15.25 -3.25
C THR A 109 -6.09 15.67 -4.50
N LEU A 110 -4.93 15.05 -4.74
CA LEU A 110 -4.14 15.28 -5.96
C LEU A 110 -4.91 14.88 -7.22
N ASN A 111 -5.61 13.75 -7.21
CA ASN A 111 -6.40 13.29 -8.35
C ASN A 111 -7.61 14.18 -8.62
N ILE A 112 -8.26 14.72 -7.58
CA ILE A 112 -9.33 15.72 -7.72
C ILE A 112 -8.77 16.98 -8.39
N HIS A 113 -7.67 17.51 -7.87
CA HIS A 113 -6.99 18.68 -8.44
C HIS A 113 -6.56 18.45 -9.90
N ARG A 114 -5.99 17.28 -10.21
CA ARG A 114 -5.62 16.92 -11.59
C ARG A 114 -6.83 16.91 -12.53
N LYS A 115 -7.96 16.34 -12.10
CA LYS A 115 -9.20 16.34 -12.89
C LYS A 115 -9.71 17.75 -13.17
N GLN A 116 -9.68 18.63 -12.17
CA GLN A 116 -10.10 20.03 -12.32
C GLN A 116 -9.23 20.78 -13.35
N HIS A 117 -7.94 20.43 -13.44
CA HIS A 117 -7.01 20.99 -14.42
C HIS A 117 -6.85 20.16 -15.71
N GLY A 118 -7.78 19.24 -16.01
CA GLY A 118 -7.77 18.45 -17.26
C GLY A 118 -6.61 17.46 -17.39
N ARG A 119 -5.93 17.11 -16.29
CA ARG A 119 -4.81 16.16 -16.28
C ARG A 119 -5.28 14.73 -16.02
N THR A 120 -4.48 13.77 -16.47
CA THR A 120 -4.72 12.35 -16.20
C THR A 120 -4.63 12.02 -14.72
N VAL A 121 -5.53 11.13 -14.28
CA VAL A 121 -5.56 10.59 -12.92
C VAL A 121 -4.39 9.62 -12.74
N THR A 122 -3.78 9.63 -11.57
CA THR A 122 -2.69 8.72 -11.22
C THR A 122 -3.10 7.69 -10.19
N ASN A 123 -2.52 6.50 -10.29
CA ASN A 123 -2.71 5.43 -9.32
C ASN A 123 -1.99 5.75 -8.00
N LEU A 124 -2.53 5.27 -6.88
CA LEU A 124 -1.96 5.45 -5.54
C LEU A 124 -0.48 5.04 -5.47
N ALA A 125 -0.11 3.91 -6.09
CA ALA A 125 1.27 3.43 -6.09
C ALA A 125 2.27 4.40 -6.74
N ALA A 126 1.86 5.12 -7.79
CA ALA A 126 2.70 6.13 -8.43
C ALA A 126 2.93 7.32 -7.49
N VAL A 127 1.86 7.81 -6.86
CA VAL A 127 1.92 8.92 -5.90
C VAL A 127 2.80 8.55 -4.70
N VAL A 128 2.65 7.35 -4.13
CA VAL A 128 3.48 6.89 -3.01
C VAL A 128 4.95 6.75 -3.41
N LYS A 129 5.22 6.26 -4.63
CA LYS A 129 6.60 6.14 -5.15
C LYS A 129 7.25 7.52 -5.28
N ASP A 130 6.56 8.49 -5.86
CA ASP A 130 7.05 9.86 -6.03
C ASP A 130 7.28 10.54 -4.68
N LEU A 131 6.36 10.36 -3.73
CA LEU A 131 6.53 10.82 -2.34
C LEU A 131 7.77 10.21 -1.68
N THR A 132 7.99 8.91 -1.87
CA THR A 132 9.14 8.20 -1.28
C THR A 132 10.46 8.72 -1.85
N ILE A 133 10.52 8.95 -3.17
CA ILE A 133 11.70 9.52 -3.84
C ILE A 133 11.95 10.94 -3.31
N SER A 134 10.92 11.78 -3.26
CA SER A 134 11.04 13.17 -2.80
C SER A 134 11.48 13.30 -1.34
N LEU A 135 11.05 12.38 -0.47
CA LEU A 135 11.49 12.33 0.92
C LEU A 135 12.93 11.82 1.03
N GLY A 136 13.28 10.76 0.28
CA GLY A 136 14.62 10.18 0.30
C GLY A 136 15.71 11.13 -0.21
N ASP A 137 15.43 11.89 -1.27
CA ASP A 137 16.40 12.83 -1.85
C ASP A 137 16.76 13.98 -0.88
N LYS A 138 15.86 14.33 0.05
CA LYS A 138 16.12 15.38 1.06
C LYS A 138 17.03 14.90 2.19
N ASP A 139 16.88 13.66 2.64
CA ASP A 139 17.71 13.11 3.73
C ASP A 139 19.14 12.81 3.26
N THR A 140 19.34 12.48 1.99
CA THR A 140 20.67 12.15 1.45
C THR A 140 21.66 13.32 1.40
N SER A 141 21.22 14.57 1.53
CA SER A 141 22.11 15.73 1.56
C SER A 141 22.67 16.05 2.95
N HIS A 142 22.05 15.55 4.03
CA HIS A 142 22.56 15.74 5.41
C HIS A 142 23.35 14.53 5.94
N ASP A 143 23.08 13.31 5.45
CA ASP A 143 23.78 12.10 5.91
C ASP A 143 25.12 11.84 5.18
N ALA A 144 25.46 12.63 4.16
CA ALA A 144 26.76 12.50 3.49
C ALA A 144 27.96 12.83 4.41
N GLU A 145 27.71 13.49 5.54
CA GLU A 145 28.76 13.97 6.45
C GLU A 145 28.92 13.12 7.73
N ARG A 146 28.01 12.18 8.04
CA ARG A 146 27.95 11.55 9.38
C ARG A 146 28.27 10.05 9.51
N ASP A 147 28.37 9.27 8.45
CA ASP A 147 28.58 7.82 8.63
C ASP A 147 30.03 7.36 8.50
N ASN A 148 30.78 7.56 9.60
CA ASN A 148 31.90 6.70 10.03
C ASN A 148 31.37 5.39 10.64
N VAL A 149 30.47 4.69 9.93
CA VAL A 149 30.06 3.33 10.29
C VAL A 149 30.34 2.45 9.09
N ASN A 150 31.13 1.41 9.32
CA ASN A 150 31.56 0.38 8.36
C ASN A 150 30.40 -0.47 7.80
N LEU A 151 29.36 0.16 7.28
CA LEU A 151 28.31 -0.47 6.49
C LEU A 151 28.18 0.34 5.19
N PRO A 152 28.54 -0.21 4.02
CA PRO A 152 28.55 0.60 2.81
C PRO A 152 27.10 0.90 2.41
N LEU A 153 26.62 2.11 2.69
CA LEU A 153 25.46 2.73 2.04
C LEU A 153 25.60 2.66 0.50
N ALA A 154 26.85 2.64 0.01
CA ALA A 154 27.21 2.35 -1.37
C ALA A 154 26.65 1.00 -1.88
N ARG A 155 26.54 -0.06 -1.06
CA ARG A 155 25.97 -1.36 -1.48
C ARG A 155 24.50 -1.24 -1.90
N VAL A 156 23.75 -0.31 -1.30
CA VAL A 156 22.32 -0.11 -1.57
C VAL A 156 22.10 0.95 -2.65
N ARG A 157 22.96 1.99 -2.68
CA ARG A 157 22.91 3.09 -3.67
C ARG A 157 23.46 2.67 -5.03
N GLU A 158 24.60 1.99 -5.04
CA GLU A 158 25.26 1.57 -6.26
C GLU A 158 24.75 0.20 -6.64
N ARG A 159 24.16 0.14 -7.82
CA ARG A 159 23.78 -1.06 -8.54
C ARG A 159 25.04 -1.83 -8.95
N TYR A 160 25.77 -2.37 -7.97
CA TYR A 160 26.88 -3.30 -8.19
C TYR A 160 26.34 -4.65 -8.67
N PHE A 161 25.62 -4.66 -9.79
CA PHE A 161 25.20 -5.88 -10.44
C PHE A 161 26.43 -6.53 -11.07
N MET A 162 26.60 -7.82 -10.79
CA MET A 162 27.57 -8.66 -11.48
C MET A 162 27.30 -8.60 -12.99
N LYS A 163 28.26 -8.11 -13.76
CA LYS A 163 28.23 -8.17 -15.23
C LYS A 163 29.20 -9.24 -15.72
N LEU A 164 28.99 -9.75 -16.93
CA LEU A 164 29.92 -10.67 -17.56
C LEU A 164 31.23 -9.95 -17.91
N CYS A 165 32.35 -10.64 -17.74
CA CYS A 165 33.67 -10.15 -18.14
C CYS A 165 33.67 -9.88 -19.66
N PRO A 166 34.20 -8.72 -20.11
CA PRO A 166 34.26 -8.41 -21.53
C PRO A 166 35.15 -9.42 -22.25
N PRO A 167 34.79 -9.84 -23.49
CA PRO A 167 35.59 -10.78 -24.27
C PRO A 167 36.99 -10.21 -24.50
N LYS A 168 38.00 -11.08 -24.55
CA LYS A 168 39.35 -10.68 -24.94
C LYS A 168 39.39 -10.49 -26.45
N ASN A 169 40.23 -9.59 -26.96
CA ASN A 169 40.34 -9.30 -28.40
C ASN A 169 40.62 -10.56 -29.26
N ASP A 170 41.18 -11.61 -28.65
CA ASP A 170 41.56 -12.87 -29.32
C ASP A 170 40.44 -13.95 -29.29
N GLY A 171 39.18 -13.59 -29.04
CA GLY A 171 38.05 -14.53 -29.02
C GLY A 171 38.02 -15.50 -27.82
N GLY A 172 38.99 -15.41 -26.90
CA GLY A 172 39.07 -16.23 -25.70
C GLY A 172 38.11 -15.80 -24.58
N LYS A 173 37.63 -16.78 -23.79
CA LYS A 173 36.83 -16.53 -22.58
C LYS A 173 37.64 -15.70 -21.57
N SER A 174 37.23 -14.45 -21.36
CA SER A 174 37.82 -13.57 -20.34
C SER A 174 37.31 -13.98 -18.97
N ARG A 175 38.19 -14.56 -18.14
CA ARG A 175 37.87 -14.95 -16.76
C ARG A 175 38.81 -14.22 -15.80
N ARG A 176 38.26 -13.72 -14.69
CA ARG A 176 39.01 -13.02 -13.65
C ARG A 176 39.02 -13.82 -12.36
N HIS A 177 40.08 -13.72 -11.59
CA HIS A 177 40.13 -14.34 -10.27
C HIS A 177 39.19 -13.61 -9.31
N CYS A 178 38.39 -14.35 -8.55
CA CYS A 178 37.57 -13.78 -7.49
C CYS A 178 38.48 -13.14 -6.42
N LYS A 179 38.30 -11.84 -6.13
CA LYS A 179 39.12 -11.12 -5.13
C LYS A 179 39.00 -11.75 -3.75
N VAL A 180 37.78 -12.10 -3.34
CA VAL A 180 37.52 -12.72 -2.03
C VAL A 180 38.21 -14.07 -1.92
N CYS A 181 38.08 -14.95 -2.92
CA CYS A 181 38.75 -16.26 -2.91
C CYS A 181 40.28 -16.12 -2.96
N LYS A 182 40.78 -15.15 -3.74
CA LYS A 182 42.22 -14.85 -3.82
C LYS A 182 42.78 -14.37 -2.48
N ASP A 183 42.08 -13.49 -1.79
CA ASP A 183 42.50 -12.95 -0.50
C ASP A 183 42.40 -14.00 0.61
N LYS A 184 41.35 -14.83 0.62
CA LYS A 184 41.25 -16.01 1.50
C LYS A 184 42.41 -17.00 1.28
N ALA A 185 42.72 -17.31 0.03
CA ALA A 185 43.83 -18.20 -0.31
C ALA A 185 45.21 -17.62 0.06
N LYS A 186 45.38 -16.30 0.01
CA LYS A 186 46.61 -15.63 0.48
C LYS A 186 46.79 -15.75 1.99
N LYS A 187 45.70 -15.58 2.76
CA LYS A 187 45.71 -15.65 4.23
C LYS A 187 45.84 -17.08 4.77
N ALA A 188 45.50 -18.08 3.96
CA ALA A 188 45.62 -19.48 4.35
C ALA A 188 47.11 -19.91 4.40
N CYS A 189 47.55 -20.47 5.54
CA CYS A 189 48.89 -21.05 5.71
C CYS A 189 48.97 -22.46 5.12
N VAL A 190 48.64 -22.60 3.83
CA VAL A 190 48.64 -23.87 3.09
C VAL A 190 49.65 -23.87 1.94
N SER A 191 49.94 -25.06 1.41
CA SER A 191 50.87 -25.26 0.29
C SER A 191 50.47 -24.45 -0.96
N ALA A 192 51.44 -24.15 -1.82
CA ALA A 192 51.20 -23.35 -3.03
C ALA A 192 50.15 -23.99 -3.97
N GLN A 193 50.10 -25.32 -4.03
CA GLN A 193 49.14 -26.07 -4.84
C GLN A 193 47.72 -25.94 -4.29
N GLU A 194 47.57 -25.99 -2.97
CA GLU A 194 46.29 -25.83 -2.29
C GLU A 194 45.80 -24.37 -2.31
N LYS A 195 46.72 -23.40 -2.37
CA LYS A 195 46.38 -21.99 -2.63
C LYS A 195 45.85 -21.77 -4.05
N ARG A 196 46.32 -22.54 -5.04
CA ARG A 196 45.85 -22.45 -6.42
C ARG A 196 44.43 -23.02 -6.57
N SER A 197 44.13 -24.17 -5.95
CA SER A 197 42.78 -24.75 -5.99
C SER A 197 41.71 -23.87 -5.30
N LYS A 198 42.09 -23.13 -4.25
CA LYS A 198 41.20 -22.19 -3.55
C LYS A 198 40.94 -20.89 -4.31
N ARG A 199 41.71 -20.58 -5.37
CA ARG A 199 41.53 -19.38 -6.21
C ARG A 199 40.53 -19.68 -7.32
N GLN A 200 39.28 -19.29 -7.11
CA GLN A 200 38.23 -19.47 -8.11
C GLN A 200 38.31 -18.43 -9.24
N LEU A 201 38.15 -18.90 -10.48
CA LEU A 201 37.94 -18.07 -11.66
C LEU A 201 36.45 -17.77 -11.80
N SER A 202 36.11 -16.53 -12.12
CA SER A 202 34.74 -16.10 -12.36
C SER A 202 34.59 -15.48 -13.74
N ASN A 203 33.40 -15.70 -14.32
CA ASN A 203 32.92 -15.00 -15.52
C ASN A 203 32.33 -13.63 -15.18
N PHE A 204 32.14 -13.30 -13.89
CA PHE A 204 31.51 -12.07 -13.44
C PHE A 204 32.51 -11.07 -12.86
N TRP A 205 32.26 -9.79 -13.12
CA TRP A 205 33.05 -8.68 -12.61
C TRP A 205 32.19 -7.45 -12.29
N CYS A 206 32.75 -6.57 -11.46
CA CYS A 206 32.21 -5.25 -11.17
C CYS A 206 32.80 -4.21 -12.14
N LEU A 207 31.95 -3.45 -12.84
CA LEU A 207 32.39 -2.38 -13.76
C LEU A 207 33.13 -1.24 -13.05
N VAL A 208 32.70 -0.89 -11.84
CA VAL A 208 33.23 0.26 -11.09
C VAL A 208 34.58 -0.10 -10.47
N CYS A 209 34.65 -1.23 -9.78
CA CYS A 209 35.84 -1.65 -9.05
C CYS A 209 36.84 -2.42 -9.95
N ASN A 210 36.44 -2.84 -11.15
CA ASN A 210 37.23 -3.68 -12.06
C ASN A 210 37.67 -5.03 -11.43
N VAL A 211 36.87 -5.54 -10.47
CA VAL A 211 37.16 -6.74 -9.67
C VAL A 211 36.30 -7.93 -10.10
N GLY A 212 36.87 -9.13 -10.19
CA GLY A 212 36.14 -10.38 -10.40
C GLY A 212 35.54 -10.95 -9.10
N LEU A 213 34.33 -11.51 -9.17
CA LEU A 213 33.55 -12.06 -8.05
C LEU A 213 32.86 -13.36 -8.49
N CYS A 214 32.92 -14.43 -7.72
CA CYS A 214 32.25 -15.71 -8.04
C CYS A 214 30.81 -15.72 -7.50
N GLU A 215 29.93 -16.61 -7.98
CA GLU A 215 28.51 -16.66 -7.56
C GLU A 215 28.28 -16.84 -6.05
N LEU A 216 29.30 -17.30 -5.31
CA LEU A 216 29.27 -17.46 -3.86
C LEU A 216 29.52 -16.14 -3.09
N HIS A 217 29.99 -15.07 -3.74
CA HIS A 217 30.49 -13.83 -3.12
C HIS A 217 30.17 -12.57 -3.94
#